data_AF-A0A539EPE1-F1
#
_entry.id   AF-A0A539EPE1-F1
#
_cell.length_a   1.000
_cell.length_b   1.000
_cell.length_c   1.000
_cell.angle_alpha   90.00
_cell.angle_beta   90.00
_cell.angle_gamma   90.00
#
_symmetry.space_group_name_H-M   'P 1'
#
loop_
_entity.id
_entity.type
_entity.pdbx_description
1 polymer ?
#
loop_
_entity_poly.entity_id
_entity_poly.type
_entity_poly.pdbx_seq_one_letter_code
_entity_poly.pdbx_strand_id
1 'polypeptide(L)'
;MFIAFYRWKLKPGKEEQFRAAWSEVTLAIRTQCGSLGSRLHQAEDGTWAAYAQWPTRAQWEADRQLGASVKEARQRMRDAVAESLPDLYMTVTDDFLVPKTP
;
A
#
# COMPACT_ATOMS: atom_id res chain seq x y z
N MET A 1 -15.48 -3.90 -6.21
CA MET A 1 -14.03 -3.64 -5.98
C MET A 1 -13.76 -3.63 -4.48
N PHE A 2 -12.62 -4.17 -4.05
CA PHE A 2 -12.18 -4.19 -2.65
C PHE A 2 -11.01 -3.23 -2.45
N ILE A 3 -11.03 -2.47 -1.35
CA ILE A 3 -9.97 -1.53 -1.00
C ILE A 3 -9.35 -1.94 0.32
N ALA A 4 -8.02 -2.01 0.34
CA ALA A 4 -7.25 -2.01 1.58
C ALA A 4 -6.60 -0.64 1.78
N PHE A 5 -6.88 -0.01 2.91
CA PHE A 5 -6.35 1.29 3.27
C PHE A 5 -5.48 1.19 4.51
N TYR A 6 -4.21 1.55 4.33
CA TYR A 6 -3.17 1.43 5.33
C TYR A 6 -2.70 2.80 5.77
N ARG A 7 -2.33 2.95 7.05
CA ARG A 7 -1.91 4.22 7.62
C ARG A 7 -0.75 4.05 8.59
N TRP A 8 0.21 4.95 8.52
CA TRP A 8 1.42 4.91 9.34
C TRP A 8 1.89 6.29 9.74
N LYS A 9 2.50 6.40 10.93
CA LYS A 9 3.48 7.46 11.20
C LYS A 9 4.87 6.92 10.92
N LEU A 10 5.66 7.68 10.16
CA LEU A 10 7.04 7.31 9.84
C LEU A 10 8.01 7.88 10.87
N LYS A 11 9.17 7.24 11.00
CA LYS A 11 10.29 7.80 11.78
C LYS A 11 10.86 9.01 11.01
N PRO A 12 11.19 10.12 11.68
CA PRO A 12 11.79 11.28 11.04
C PRO A 12 13.06 10.91 10.27
N GLY A 13 13.17 11.35 9.01
CA GLY A 13 14.33 11.10 8.15
C GLY A 13 14.34 9.73 7.47
N LYS A 14 13.25 8.95 7.60
CA LYS A 14 13.08 7.63 6.95
C LYS A 14 12.03 7.62 5.84
N GLU A 15 11.50 8.78 5.48
CA GLU A 15 10.42 8.94 4.50
C GLU A 15 10.83 8.39 3.13
N GLU A 16 12.04 8.70 2.65
CA GLU A 16 12.51 8.22 1.35
C GLU A 16 12.76 6.70 1.33
N GLN A 17 13.31 6.16 2.42
CA GLN A 17 13.46 4.72 2.60
C GLN A 17 12.08 4.03 2.52
N PHE A 18 11.07 4.60 3.19
CA PHE A 18 9.71 4.07 3.16
C PHE A 18 9.12 4.14 1.75
N ARG A 19 9.21 5.28 1.06
CA ARG A 19 8.67 5.48 -0.29
C ARG A 19 9.29 4.53 -1.31
N ALA A 20 10.61 4.36 -1.30
CA ALA A 20 11.31 3.46 -2.19
C ALA A 20 10.88 2.01 -1.97
N ALA A 21 10.91 1.56 -0.70
CA ALA A 21 10.52 0.20 -0.35
C ALA A 21 9.02 -0.08 -0.60
N TRP A 22 8.13 0.89 -0.31
CA TRP A 22 6.71 0.82 -0.63
C TRP A 22 6.45 0.69 -2.12
N SER A 23 7.21 1.42 -2.95
CA SER A 23 7.09 1.37 -4.41
C SER A 23 7.48 -0.01 -4.94
N GLU A 24 8.60 -0.57 -4.47
CA GLU A 24 9.04 -1.92 -4.83
C GLU A 24 8.00 -2.98 -4.47
N VAL A 25 7.48 -2.95 -3.24
CA VAL A 25 6.42 -3.88 -2.78
C VAL A 25 5.17 -3.71 -3.64
N THR A 26 4.71 -2.47 -3.86
CA THR A 26 3.48 -2.19 -4.63
C THR A 26 3.58 -2.66 -6.08
N LEU A 27 4.71 -2.42 -6.75
CA LEU A 27 4.94 -2.86 -8.12
C LEU A 27 4.99 -4.39 -8.22
N ALA A 28 5.66 -5.06 -7.27
CA ALA A 28 5.68 -6.51 -7.22
C ALA A 28 4.28 -7.10 -7.01
N ILE A 29 3.50 -6.55 -6.08
CA ILE A 29 2.11 -6.98 -5.81
C ILE A 29 1.23 -6.78 -7.04
N ARG A 30 1.33 -5.63 -7.72
CA ARG A 30 0.59 -5.37 -8.95
C ARG A 30 0.91 -6.40 -10.03
N THR A 31 2.18 -6.73 -10.23
CA THR A 31 2.61 -7.66 -11.27
C THR A 31 2.31 -9.13 -10.93
N GLN A 32 2.46 -9.52 -9.67
CA GLN A 32 2.42 -10.93 -9.27
C GLN A 32 1.08 -11.38 -8.66
N CYS A 33 0.30 -10.45 -8.10
CA CYS A 33 -0.97 -10.76 -7.42
C CYS A 33 -2.19 -10.10 -8.05
N GLY A 34 -2.03 -9.33 -9.13
CA GLY A 34 -3.15 -8.76 -9.86
C GLY A 34 -3.88 -7.63 -9.12
N SER A 35 -3.21 -6.94 -8.18
CA SER A 35 -3.77 -5.69 -7.66
C SER A 35 -3.97 -4.67 -8.79
N LEU A 36 -4.96 -3.78 -8.64
CA LEU A 36 -5.21 -2.68 -9.58
C LEU A 36 -4.30 -1.48 -9.32
N GLY A 37 -3.29 -1.65 -8.46
CA GLY A 37 -2.36 -0.61 -8.04
C GLY A 37 -2.72 0.00 -6.69
N SER A 38 -1.86 0.92 -6.26
CA SER A 38 -2.00 1.63 -4.99
C SER A 38 -1.51 3.06 -5.12
N ARG A 39 -2.08 3.96 -4.32
CA ARG A 39 -1.63 5.35 -4.22
C ARG A 39 -1.17 5.63 -2.81
N LEU A 40 0.04 6.15 -2.68
CA LEU A 40 0.61 6.63 -1.42
C LEU A 40 0.32 8.12 -1.27
N HIS A 41 -0.09 8.52 -0.08
CA HIS A 41 -0.42 9.89 0.30
C HIS A 41 0.35 10.28 1.54
N GLN A 42 0.66 11.56 1.66
CA GLN A 42 1.03 12.21 2.90
C GLN A 42 -0.14 13.09 3.31
N ALA A 43 -0.68 12.87 4.51
CA ALA A 43 -1.78 13.62 5.08
C ALA A 43 -1.26 14.84 5.86
N GLU A 44 -2.12 15.84 6.05
CA GLU A 44 -1.81 17.08 6.77
C GLU A 44 -1.46 16.85 8.25
N ASP A 45 -1.98 15.77 8.84
CA ASP A 45 -1.68 15.36 10.22
C ASP A 45 -0.33 14.62 10.36
N GLY A 46 0.45 14.53 9.27
CA GLY A 46 1.74 13.84 9.22
C GLY A 46 1.65 12.33 9.00
N THR A 47 0.45 11.75 8.93
CA THR A 47 0.26 10.33 8.61
C THR A 47 0.53 10.06 7.13
N TRP A 48 1.15 8.92 6.85
CA TRP A 48 1.27 8.36 5.50
C TRP A 48 0.16 7.35 5.26
N ALA A 49 -0.52 7.42 4.11
CA ALA A 49 -1.66 6.58 3.81
C ALA A 49 -1.59 5.94 2.43
N ALA A 50 -1.71 4.61 2.36
CA ALA A 50 -1.78 3.87 1.10
C ALA A 50 -3.20 3.38 0.83
N TYR A 51 -3.73 3.74 -0.33
CA TYR A 51 -5.02 3.27 -0.85
C TYR A 51 -4.75 2.24 -1.95
N ALA A 52 -4.99 0.96 -1.68
CA ALA A 52 -4.75 -0.14 -2.61
C ALA A 52 -6.07 -0.69 -3.17
N GLN A 53 -6.20 -0.72 -4.50
CA GLN A 53 -7.36 -1.27 -5.18
C GLN A 53 -7.14 -2.74 -5.56
N TRP A 54 -8.16 -3.55 -5.33
CA TRP A 54 -8.18 -4.97 -5.65
C TRP A 54 -9.47 -5.35 -6.36
N PRO A 55 -9.42 -6.25 -7.36
CA PRO A 55 -10.65 -6.72 -8.00
C PRO A 55 -11.60 -7.35 -6.98
N THR A 56 -11.07 -8.19 -6.07
CA THR A 56 -11.83 -8.86 -5.00
C THR A 56 -11.03 -8.97 -3.70
N ARG A 57 -11.72 -9.17 -2.57
CA ARG A 57 -11.10 -9.44 -1.27
C ARG A 57 -10.27 -10.73 -1.26
N ALA A 58 -10.72 -11.77 -1.97
CA ALA A 58 -10.02 -13.04 -2.05
C ALA A 58 -8.62 -12.91 -2.70
N GLN A 59 -8.49 -12.05 -3.72
CA GLN A 59 -7.18 -11.78 -4.34
C GLN A 59 -6.23 -11.05 -3.39
N TRP A 60 -6.75 -10.10 -2.62
CA TRP A 60 -5.98 -9.43 -1.57
C TRP A 60 -5.53 -10.40 -0.47
N GLU A 61 -6.39 -11.33 -0.05
CA GLU A 61 -6.04 -12.35 0.96
C GLU A 61 -4.94 -13.31 0.46
N ALA A 62 -4.94 -13.64 -0.84
CA ALA A 62 -3.94 -14.48 -1.47
C ALA A 62 -2.55 -13.79 -1.59
N ASP A 63 -2.48 -12.46 -1.71
CA ASP A 63 -1.22 -11.70 -1.78
C ASP A 63 -0.34 -11.83 -0.53
N ARG A 64 -0.94 -12.16 0.62
CA ARG A 64 -0.17 -12.41 1.86
C ARG A 64 0.85 -13.54 1.71
N GLN A 65 0.77 -14.33 0.64
CA GLN A 65 1.71 -15.40 0.29
C GLN A 65 2.95 -14.94 -0.50
N LEU A 66 3.05 -13.66 -0.89
CA LEU A 66 4.25 -13.08 -1.54
C LEU A 66 5.37 -12.89 -0.51
N GLY A 67 6.01 -14.00 -0.13
CA GLY A 67 6.92 -14.04 1.02
C GLY A 67 8.37 -13.75 0.69
N ALA A 68 8.89 -14.25 -0.43
CA ALA A 68 10.34 -14.27 -0.69
C ALA A 68 10.85 -13.04 -1.44
N SER A 69 10.25 -12.71 -2.60
CA SER A 69 10.76 -11.69 -3.53
C SER A 69 10.73 -10.27 -2.97
N VAL A 70 9.79 -9.98 -2.05
CA VAL A 70 9.61 -8.65 -1.45
C VAL A 70 10.00 -8.60 0.02
N LYS A 71 10.62 -9.64 0.56
CA LYS A 71 10.92 -9.77 2.00
C LYS A 71 11.75 -8.59 2.52
N GLU A 72 12.81 -8.25 1.80
CA GLU A 72 13.74 -7.17 2.17
C GLU A 72 13.07 -5.80 2.07
N ALA A 73 12.33 -5.53 0.99
CA ALA A 73 11.58 -4.29 0.84
C ALA A 73 10.53 -4.14 1.97
N ARG A 74 9.78 -5.21 2.29
CA ARG A 74 8.85 -5.20 3.43
C ARG A 74 9.57 -4.93 4.77
N GLN A 75 10.80 -5.42 4.95
CA GLN A 75 11.59 -5.12 6.14
C GLN A 75 11.99 -3.64 6.18
N ARG A 76 12.53 -3.08 5.08
CA ARG A 76 12.87 -1.66 4.99
C ARG A 76 11.67 -0.74 5.23
N MET A 77 10.47 -1.14 4.76
CA MET A 77 9.23 -0.43 5.10
C MET A 77 8.98 -0.46 6.61
N ARG A 78 8.97 -1.65 7.23
CA ARG A 78 8.76 -1.80 8.69
C ARG A 78 9.77 -0.99 9.51
N ASP A 79 11.03 -1.00 9.11
CA ASP A 79 12.09 -0.27 9.81
C ASP A 79 11.89 1.25 9.79
N ALA A 80 11.21 1.77 8.77
CA ALA A 80 10.88 3.19 8.63
C ALA A 80 9.59 3.60 9.37
N VAL A 81 8.74 2.65 9.75
CA VAL A 81 7.48 2.93 10.47
C VAL A 81 7.75 3.12 11.97
N ALA A 82 7.23 4.21 12.52
CA ALA A 82 7.19 4.44 13.97
C ALA A 82 5.92 3.85 14.60
N GLU A 83 4.78 4.02 13.92
CA GLU A 83 3.47 3.57 14.38
C GLU A 83 2.63 3.11 13.18
N SER A 84 1.97 1.95 13.28
CA SER A 84 0.94 1.52 12.32
C SER A 84 -0.43 1.76 12.93
N LEU A 85 -1.30 2.46 12.19
CA LEU A 85 -2.68 2.66 12.58
C LEU A 85 -3.53 1.47 12.08
N PRO A 86 -4.73 1.25 12.64
CA PRO A 86 -5.60 0.17 12.18
C PRO A 86 -5.93 0.28 10.68
N ASP A 87 -5.78 -0.86 9.99
CA ASP A 87 -6.19 -1.05 8.61
C ASP A 87 -7.69 -0.81 8.46
N LEU A 88 -8.08 -0.23 7.32
CA LEU A 88 -9.48 -0.11 6.92
C LEU A 88 -9.71 -0.90 5.64
N TYR A 89 -10.73 -1.76 5.66
CA TYR A 89 -11.15 -2.55 4.51
C TYR A 89 -12.49 -2.02 4.02
N MET A 90 -12.56 -1.64 2.75
CA MET A 90 -13.71 -0.91 2.21
C MET A 90 -14.20 -1.53 0.91
N THR A 91 -15.50 -1.42 0.68
CA THR A 91 -16.13 -1.73 -0.61
C THR A 91 -16.45 -0.41 -1.30
N VAL A 92 -16.08 -0.30 -2.57
CA VAL A 92 -16.44 0.88 -3.36
C VAL A 92 -17.92 0.84 -3.68
N THR A 93 -18.65 1.89 -3.29
CA THR A 93 -20.08 2.08 -3.61
C THR A 93 -20.26 2.86 -4.90
N ASP A 94 -19.43 3.90 -5.09
CA ASP A 94 -19.49 4.82 -6.22
C ASP A 94 -18.06 5.18 -6.64
N ASP A 95 -17.80 5.24 -7.95
CA ASP A 95 -16.48 5.54 -8.50
C ASP A 95 -16.57 6.60 -9.61
N PHE A 96 -15.92 7.74 -9.37
CA PHE A 96 -15.80 8.85 -10.31
C PHE A 96 -14.33 9.24 -10.53
N LEU A 97 -13.38 8.34 -10.23
CA LEU A 97 -11.97 8.59 -10.45
C LEU A 97 -11.68 8.67 -11.95
N VAL A 98 -11.11 9.79 -12.38
CA VAL A 98 -10.62 9.94 -13.75
C VAL A 98 -9.23 9.29 -13.84
N PRO A 99 -8.99 8.36 -14.79
CA PRO A 99 -7.66 7.81 -15.02
C PRO A 99 -6.68 8.93 -15.36
N LYS A 100 -5.50 8.94 -14.74
CA LYS A 100 -4.41 9.77 -15.23
C LYS A 100 -3.85 9.12 -16.49
N THR A 101 -3.90 9.83 -17.61
CA THR A 101 -3.20 9.41 -18.84
C THR A 101 -1.70 9.27 -18.53
N PRO A 102 -1.02 8.21 -19.02
CA PRO A 102 0.42 8.02 -18.82
C PRO A 102 1.26 9.19 -19.32
#